data_AF-A0A1J4KLY2-F1
#
_entry.id   AF-A0A1J4KLY2-F1
#
_cell.length_a   1.000
_cell.length_b   1.000
_cell.length_c   1.000
_cell.angle_alpha   90.00
_cell.angle_beta   90.00
_cell.angle_gamma   90.00
#
_symmetry.space_group_name_H-M   'P 1'
#
loop_
_entity.id
_entity.type
_entity.pdbx_description
1 polymer ?
#
loop_
_entity_poly.entity_id
_entity_poly.type
_entity_poly.pdbx_seq_one_letter_code
_entity_poly.pdbx_strand_id
1 'polypeptide(L)'
;MLCFFLLLTSSTKITRIFNKTSSSTKSVLSDVSNLEVCVPSCDDSDLTSTTLADITKEYKGKTIGDLYIEFYDSANLDDLQVTVSSQVVILVQKGKLSGTLVSTTRDTSLSIGAFSDDASVKDVSVEMVSSGNGNSPIVLYNQINKLSIDFGDLNKSGEYIPCYIAPEQIKKLSFKSKLHGFSYKNPNIQEMIFDVKALSSDELVIPDLYLFSYKQGASDGPNIGLIIGVVFAVVAVIVIVIVVVFFILKKRD
;
A
#
# COMPACT_ATOMS: atom_id res chain seq x y z
N MET A 1 4.57 -9.95 -27.34
CA MET A 1 4.47 -10.36 -25.92
C MET A 1 3.34 -9.52 -25.31
N LEU A 2 2.30 -10.12 -24.73
CA LEU A 2 1.05 -9.42 -24.39
C LEU A 2 1.18 -8.56 -23.12
N CYS A 3 0.99 -7.25 -23.23
CA CYS A 3 0.69 -6.38 -22.09
C CYS A 3 -0.70 -6.72 -21.54
N PHE A 4 -0.75 -7.28 -20.34
CA PHE A 4 -2.01 -7.62 -19.66
C PHE A 4 -2.51 -6.45 -18.82
N PHE A 5 -3.52 -5.74 -19.33
CA PHE A 5 -4.31 -4.80 -18.55
C PHE A 5 -5.46 -5.53 -17.84
N LEU A 6 -5.40 -5.66 -16.52
CA LEU A 6 -6.59 -5.96 -15.71
C LEU A 6 -7.33 -4.64 -15.44
N LEU A 7 -8.27 -4.30 -16.33
CA LEU A 7 -9.28 -3.26 -16.08
C LEU A 7 -10.31 -3.83 -15.09
N LEU A 8 -10.28 -3.33 -13.86
CA LEU A 8 -11.32 -3.57 -12.85
C LEU A 8 -12.62 -2.86 -13.28
N THR A 9 -13.48 -3.53 -14.04
CA THR A 9 -14.84 -3.05 -14.28
C THR A 9 -15.75 -3.53 -13.14
N SER A 10 -15.91 -2.71 -12.10
CA SER A 10 -17.06 -2.84 -11.22
C SER A 10 -18.32 -2.54 -12.05
N SER A 11 -19.25 -3.50 -12.12
CA SER A 11 -20.51 -3.37 -12.84
C SER A 11 -21.43 -2.36 -12.14
N THR A 12 -21.20 -1.08 -12.37
CA THR A 12 -22.22 -0.02 -12.22
C THR A 12 -22.14 0.90 -13.43
N LYS A 13 -23.27 1.02 -14.14
CA LYS A 13 -23.45 1.89 -15.32
C LYS A 13 -22.91 3.29 -15.05
N ILE A 14 -21.82 3.68 -15.72
CA ILE A 14 -21.38 5.08 -15.79
C ILE A 14 -21.36 5.51 -17.26
N THR A 15 -22.37 6.28 -17.62
CA THR A 15 -22.44 7.02 -18.89
C THR A 15 -21.28 8.02 -18.94
N ARG A 16 -20.31 7.81 -19.84
CA ARG A 16 -19.25 8.78 -20.13
C ARG A 16 -19.86 10.03 -20.77
N ILE A 17 -19.81 11.17 -20.07
CA ILE A 17 -19.96 12.49 -20.67
C ILE A 17 -18.55 13.09 -20.76
N PHE A 18 -17.99 13.13 -21.96
CA PHE A 18 -16.79 13.94 -22.24
C PHE A 18 -17.21 15.41 -22.33
N ASN A 19 -16.91 16.22 -21.32
CA ASN A 19 -16.91 17.68 -21.44
C ASN A 19 -15.48 18.18 -21.55
N LYS A 20 -15.15 18.65 -22.75
CA LYS A 20 -13.92 19.38 -23.07
C LYS A 20 -14.11 20.82 -22.60
N THR A 21 -13.38 21.23 -21.57
CA THR A 21 -13.26 22.66 -21.22
C THR A 21 -11.80 22.97 -20.94
N SER A 22 -11.16 23.69 -21.86
CA SER A 22 -9.83 24.28 -21.65
C SER A 22 -9.96 25.58 -20.86
N SER A 23 -9.10 25.82 -19.86
CA SER A 23 -8.70 27.19 -19.48
C SER A 23 -7.49 27.22 -18.53
N SER A 24 -6.38 27.72 -19.10
CA SER A 24 -5.36 28.66 -18.61
C SER A 24 -4.61 28.51 -17.25
N THR A 25 -3.29 28.32 -17.42
CA THR A 25 -2.11 28.84 -16.67
C THR A 25 -1.89 28.55 -15.18
N LYS A 26 -0.89 27.69 -14.89
CA LYS A 26 0.31 28.00 -14.07
C LYS A 26 1.34 26.85 -14.06
N SER A 27 2.62 27.23 -14.25
CA SER A 27 3.88 26.45 -14.21
C SER A 27 3.91 25.13 -15.00
N VAL A 28 4.64 25.14 -16.12
CA VAL A 28 4.98 23.93 -16.88
C VAL A 28 5.97 23.10 -16.04
N LEU A 29 5.46 22.23 -15.16
CA LEU A 29 6.07 20.92 -15.00
C LEU A 29 5.82 20.18 -16.32
N SER A 30 6.86 19.62 -16.92
CA SER A 30 6.67 18.71 -18.05
C SER A 30 6.07 17.43 -17.49
N ASP A 31 4.74 17.35 -17.51
CA ASP A 31 4.02 16.13 -17.17
C ASP A 31 4.31 15.07 -18.24
N VAL A 32 4.78 13.91 -17.79
CA VAL A 32 5.10 12.76 -18.65
C VAL A 32 3.88 11.86 -18.62
N SER A 33 3.23 11.61 -19.77
CA SER A 33 1.95 10.91 -19.78
C SER A 33 2.05 9.46 -19.30
N ASN A 34 3.05 8.72 -19.79
CA ASN A 34 3.28 7.33 -19.45
C ASN A 34 4.79 7.02 -19.54
N LEU A 35 5.32 6.27 -18.59
CA LEU A 35 6.69 5.77 -18.55
C LEU A 35 6.67 4.24 -18.39
N GLU A 36 7.17 3.54 -19.41
CA GLU A 36 7.28 2.08 -19.41
C GLU A 36 8.75 1.67 -19.56
N VAL A 37 9.27 0.94 -18.58
CA VAL A 37 10.71 0.63 -18.46
C VAL A 37 10.96 -0.76 -17.93
N CYS A 38 12.18 -1.27 -18.15
CA CYS A 38 12.68 -2.48 -17.52
C CYS A 38 13.95 -2.18 -16.70
N VAL A 39 14.18 -2.95 -15.64
CA VAL A 39 15.29 -2.76 -14.70
C VAL A 39 15.99 -4.10 -14.40
N PRO A 40 17.34 -4.17 -14.47
CA PRO A 40 18.23 -3.20 -15.11
C PRO A 40 18.25 -3.35 -16.64
N SER A 41 17.88 -4.52 -17.15
CA SER A 41 17.90 -4.89 -18.57
C SER A 41 16.55 -5.49 -18.98
N CYS A 42 16.30 -5.52 -20.29
CA CYS A 42 15.12 -6.16 -20.87
C CYS A 42 15.55 -7.50 -21.46
N ASP A 43 14.82 -8.58 -21.20
CA ASP A 43 15.12 -9.89 -21.81
C ASP A 43 14.66 -9.97 -23.28
N ASP A 44 13.53 -9.33 -23.65
CA ASP A 44 12.99 -9.32 -25.04
C ASP A 44 11.83 -8.31 -25.24
N SER A 45 11.76 -7.25 -24.43
CA SER A 45 10.67 -6.27 -24.46
C SER A 45 11.06 -4.99 -25.23
N ASP A 46 10.08 -4.35 -25.88
CA ASP A 46 10.23 -3.02 -26.52
C ASP A 46 10.43 -1.88 -25.48
N LEU A 47 10.63 -2.23 -24.20
CA LEU A 47 10.77 -1.30 -23.10
C LEU A 47 12.16 -0.67 -23.09
N THR A 48 12.25 0.52 -22.48
CA THR A 48 13.53 1.17 -22.27
C THR A 48 14.20 0.60 -21.02
N SER A 49 15.40 0.05 -21.19
CA SER A 49 16.26 -0.39 -20.08
C SER A 49 16.85 0.80 -19.33
N THR A 50 16.78 0.74 -18.00
CA THR A 50 17.25 1.81 -17.11
C THR A 50 17.50 1.26 -15.69
N THR A 51 17.86 2.13 -14.76
CA THR A 51 17.94 1.82 -13.32
C THR A 51 16.95 2.67 -12.53
N LEU A 52 16.55 2.21 -11.32
CA LEU A 52 15.69 3.01 -10.45
C LEU A 52 16.31 4.38 -10.10
N ALA A 53 17.63 4.41 -9.90
CA ALA A 53 18.36 5.64 -9.62
C ALA A 53 18.33 6.62 -10.81
N ASP A 54 18.44 6.11 -12.05
CA ASP A 54 18.37 6.94 -13.25
C ASP A 54 16.96 7.48 -13.48
N ILE A 55 15.91 6.66 -13.28
CA ILE A 55 14.51 7.11 -13.29
C ILE A 55 14.34 8.26 -12.28
N THR A 56 14.75 8.04 -11.03
CA THR A 56 14.67 9.07 -9.97
C THR A 56 15.36 10.36 -10.38
N LYS A 57 16.56 10.27 -10.96
CA LYS A 57 17.34 11.43 -11.39
C LYS A 57 16.67 12.18 -12.54
N GLU A 58 16.17 11.47 -13.55
CA GLU A 58 15.57 12.05 -14.76
C GLU A 58 14.21 12.70 -14.51
N TYR A 59 13.41 12.08 -13.63
CA TYR A 59 12.05 12.50 -13.32
C TYR A 59 11.93 13.28 -12.00
N LYS A 60 13.06 13.65 -11.40
CA LYS A 60 13.09 14.50 -10.20
C LYS A 60 12.33 15.80 -10.43
N GLY A 61 11.30 16.04 -9.62
CA GLY A 61 10.47 17.24 -9.70
C GLY A 61 9.50 17.27 -10.88
N LYS A 62 9.31 16.14 -11.58
CA LYS A 62 8.28 15.93 -12.60
C LYS A 62 7.19 15.01 -12.05
N THR A 63 6.00 15.08 -12.66
CA THR A 63 4.91 14.13 -12.41
C THR A 63 4.81 13.18 -13.58
N ILE A 64 4.86 11.89 -13.29
CA ILE A 64 4.56 10.82 -14.23
C ILE A 64 3.05 10.54 -14.14
N GLY A 65 2.37 10.37 -15.26
CA GLY A 65 0.97 9.93 -15.30
C GLY A 65 0.88 8.48 -14.85
N ASP A 66 1.27 7.57 -15.74
CA ASP A 66 1.36 6.13 -15.49
C ASP A 66 2.82 5.66 -15.48
N LEU A 67 3.18 4.80 -14.53
CA LEU A 67 4.49 4.20 -14.39
C LEU A 67 4.38 2.68 -14.43
N TYR A 68 5.03 2.08 -15.41
CA TYR A 68 5.13 0.63 -15.58
C TYR A 68 6.60 0.21 -15.51
N ILE A 69 6.92 -0.71 -14.60
CA ILE A 69 8.28 -1.21 -14.40
C ILE A 69 8.29 -2.73 -14.39
N GLU A 70 9.12 -3.32 -15.25
CA GLU A 70 9.48 -4.74 -15.20
C GLU A 70 10.86 -4.94 -14.60
N PHE A 71 10.98 -5.86 -13.62
CA PHE A 71 12.24 -6.22 -12.99
C PHE A 71 12.73 -7.58 -13.49
N TYR A 72 13.95 -7.59 -14.05
CA TYR A 72 14.66 -8.79 -14.51
C TYR A 72 15.88 -9.13 -13.64
N ASP A 73 16.11 -8.38 -12.56
CA ASP A 73 17.08 -8.69 -11.50
C ASP A 73 16.59 -8.09 -10.16
N SER A 74 17.31 -8.39 -9.08
CA SER A 74 17.04 -7.86 -7.75
C SER A 74 17.21 -6.35 -7.70
N ALA A 75 16.31 -5.68 -7.00
CA ALA A 75 16.30 -4.22 -6.87
C ALA A 75 15.78 -3.76 -5.50
N ASN A 76 16.12 -2.53 -5.15
CA ASN A 76 15.63 -1.87 -3.96
C ASN A 76 14.78 -0.64 -4.34
N LEU A 77 13.50 -0.65 -3.98
CA LEU A 77 12.55 0.43 -4.24
C LEU A 77 12.88 1.74 -3.52
N ASP A 78 13.76 1.72 -2.50
CA ASP A 78 14.24 2.94 -1.85
C ASP A 78 14.99 3.87 -2.83
N ASP A 79 15.50 3.31 -3.93
CA ASP A 79 16.16 4.05 -5.01
C ASP A 79 15.16 4.75 -5.95
N LEU A 80 13.87 4.41 -5.89
CA LEU A 80 12.80 4.98 -6.72
C LEU A 80 12.04 6.09 -5.98
N GLN A 81 12.35 7.35 -6.31
CA GLN A 81 11.77 8.55 -5.71
C GLN A 81 11.18 9.45 -6.80
N VAL A 82 9.99 9.08 -7.27
CA VAL A 82 9.24 9.80 -8.31
C VAL A 82 7.81 10.08 -7.87
N THR A 83 7.21 11.11 -8.45
CA THR A 83 5.78 11.41 -8.26
C THR A 83 4.99 10.81 -9.40
N VAL A 84 4.04 9.94 -9.09
CA VAL A 84 3.11 9.34 -10.05
C VAL A 84 1.69 9.81 -9.73
N SER A 85 0.88 10.13 -10.73
CA SER A 85 -0.45 10.72 -10.51
C SER A 85 -1.63 9.81 -10.81
N SER A 86 -1.43 8.75 -11.60
CA SER A 86 -2.50 7.83 -12.00
C SER A 86 -2.23 6.41 -11.51
N GLN A 87 -1.25 5.71 -12.09
CA GLN A 87 -1.02 4.30 -11.80
C GLN A 87 0.47 3.93 -11.70
N VAL A 88 0.79 3.04 -10.76
CA VAL A 88 2.06 2.33 -10.70
C VAL A 88 1.81 0.83 -10.89
N VAL A 89 2.50 0.21 -11.85
CA VAL A 89 2.50 -1.23 -12.09
C VAL A 89 3.92 -1.74 -11.99
N ILE A 90 4.13 -2.72 -11.11
CA ILE A 90 5.41 -3.37 -10.90
C ILE A 90 5.24 -4.86 -11.17
N LEU A 91 5.96 -5.37 -12.17
CA LEU A 91 6.06 -6.80 -12.44
C LEU A 91 7.49 -7.26 -12.18
N VAL A 92 7.65 -8.30 -11.38
CA VAL A 92 8.94 -8.93 -11.12
C VAL A 92 8.99 -10.23 -11.89
N GLN A 93 9.82 -10.25 -12.93
CA GLN A 93 10.06 -11.41 -13.79
C GLN A 93 11.18 -12.27 -13.21
N LYS A 94 12.20 -11.68 -12.57
CA LYS A 94 13.31 -12.40 -11.93
C LYS A 94 13.86 -11.60 -10.75
N GLY A 95 14.46 -12.29 -9.77
CA GLY A 95 15.18 -11.67 -8.66
C GLY A 95 14.28 -11.23 -7.51
N LYS A 96 14.87 -10.52 -6.54
CA LYS A 96 14.20 -10.10 -5.31
C LYS A 96 13.99 -8.59 -5.29
N LEU A 97 12.73 -8.19 -5.20
CA LEU A 97 12.36 -6.81 -4.94
C LEU A 97 12.25 -6.58 -3.43
N SER A 98 12.83 -5.46 -2.99
CA SER A 98 12.90 -5.07 -1.57
C SER A 98 12.70 -3.56 -1.44
N GLY A 99 12.68 -3.05 -0.21
CA GLY A 99 12.59 -1.62 0.07
C GLY A 99 11.16 -1.11 0.19
N THR A 100 11.02 0.21 0.14
CA THR A 100 9.75 0.89 0.37
C THR A 100 9.33 1.72 -0.84
N LEU A 101 8.18 1.40 -1.43
CA LEU A 101 7.53 2.27 -2.39
C LEU A 101 6.71 3.33 -1.65
N VAL A 102 7.02 4.61 -1.88
CA VAL A 102 6.29 5.73 -1.29
C VAL A 102 5.51 6.48 -2.37
N SER A 103 4.18 6.44 -2.31
CA SER A 103 3.29 7.20 -3.19
C SER A 103 2.61 8.34 -2.43
N THR A 104 3.01 9.57 -2.69
CA THR A 104 2.48 10.75 -1.99
C THR A 104 1.25 11.35 -2.68
N THR A 105 1.01 11.02 -3.95
CA THR A 105 -0.17 11.47 -4.68
C THR A 105 -1.39 10.67 -4.23
N ARG A 106 -2.40 11.41 -3.76
CA ARG A 106 -3.66 10.83 -3.27
C ARG A 106 -4.35 10.03 -4.38
N ASP A 107 -4.79 8.82 -4.03
CA ASP A 107 -5.56 7.91 -4.90
C ASP A 107 -4.80 7.43 -6.15
N THR A 108 -3.48 7.32 -6.06
CA THR A 108 -2.68 6.59 -7.05
C THR A 108 -3.00 5.10 -6.97
N SER A 109 -3.32 4.47 -8.10
CA SER A 109 -3.53 3.03 -8.17
C SER A 109 -2.20 2.28 -8.18
N LEU A 110 -2.13 1.14 -7.51
CA LEU A 110 -0.90 0.35 -7.40
C LEU A 110 -1.18 -1.12 -7.70
N SER A 111 -0.33 -1.73 -8.52
CA SER A 111 -0.30 -3.17 -8.75
C SER A 111 1.12 -3.70 -8.62
N ILE A 112 1.31 -4.75 -7.82
CA ILE A 112 2.62 -5.40 -7.63
C ILE A 112 2.46 -6.91 -7.73
N GLY A 113 3.29 -7.56 -8.55
CA GLY A 113 3.32 -9.03 -8.64
C GLY A 113 4.67 -9.60 -9.06
N ALA A 114 4.95 -10.80 -8.60
CA ALA A 114 6.04 -11.68 -9.01
C ALA A 114 5.42 -12.92 -9.67
N PHE A 115 5.82 -13.21 -10.90
CA PHE A 115 5.14 -14.18 -11.78
C PHE A 115 6.03 -15.35 -12.23
N SER A 116 7.23 -15.46 -11.68
CA SER A 116 8.13 -16.60 -11.89
C SER A 116 8.61 -17.17 -10.55
N ASP A 117 9.06 -18.42 -10.55
CA ASP A 117 9.59 -19.09 -9.36
C ASP A 117 10.85 -18.41 -8.79
N ASP A 118 11.60 -17.70 -9.65
CA ASP A 118 12.82 -16.98 -9.29
C ASP A 118 12.55 -15.53 -8.86
N ALA A 119 11.30 -15.09 -8.85
CA ALA A 119 10.87 -13.74 -8.50
C ALA A 119 10.26 -13.68 -7.08
N SER A 120 10.52 -12.59 -6.34
CA SER A 120 9.94 -12.40 -5.01
C SER A 120 9.78 -10.92 -4.64
N VAL A 121 8.64 -10.59 -4.02
CA VAL A 121 8.31 -9.24 -3.49
C VAL A 121 8.05 -9.22 -1.98
N LYS A 122 8.37 -10.31 -1.27
CA LYS A 122 8.02 -10.49 0.15
C LYS A 122 8.60 -9.41 1.10
N ASP A 123 9.71 -8.80 0.72
CA ASP A 123 10.45 -7.83 1.51
C ASP A 123 10.06 -6.37 1.17
N VAL A 124 9.08 -6.18 0.28
CA VAL A 124 8.55 -4.87 -0.11
C VAL A 124 7.65 -4.27 0.97
N SER A 125 7.78 -2.97 1.19
CA SER A 125 6.82 -2.16 1.96
C SER A 125 6.18 -1.11 1.05
N VAL A 126 4.92 -0.78 1.32
CA VAL A 126 4.20 0.27 0.57
C VAL A 126 3.69 1.32 1.54
N GLU A 127 3.92 2.58 1.23
CA GLU A 127 3.35 3.73 1.94
C GLU A 127 2.61 4.63 0.95
N MET A 128 1.33 4.91 1.20
CA MET A 128 0.52 5.68 0.25
C MET A 128 -0.58 6.52 0.89
N VAL A 129 -1.15 7.42 0.09
CA VAL A 129 -2.26 8.30 0.48
C VAL A 129 -3.53 7.92 -0.29
N SER A 130 -4.65 7.76 0.41
CA SER A 130 -5.95 7.46 -0.20
C SER A 130 -7.07 8.33 0.38
N SER A 131 -8.11 8.59 -0.40
CA SER A 131 -9.35 9.21 0.06
C SER A 131 -10.35 8.21 0.66
N GLY A 132 -10.14 6.90 0.51
CA GLY A 132 -11.09 5.88 0.97
C GLY A 132 -12.46 5.93 0.26
N ASN A 133 -12.54 6.58 -0.91
CA ASN A 133 -13.77 6.73 -1.70
C ASN A 133 -13.94 5.69 -2.82
N GLY A 134 -13.18 4.58 -2.75
CA GLY A 134 -13.32 3.45 -3.67
C GLY A 134 -12.47 3.49 -4.93
N ASN A 135 -11.65 4.54 -5.13
CA ASN A 135 -10.85 4.72 -6.35
C ASN A 135 -9.50 3.99 -6.37
N SER A 136 -8.96 3.49 -5.25
CA SER A 136 -7.65 2.83 -5.29
C SER A 136 -7.64 1.51 -4.54
N PRO A 137 -8.11 0.42 -5.18
CA PRO A 137 -7.71 -0.90 -4.78
C PRO A 137 -6.22 -1.07 -5.13
N ILE A 138 -5.38 -1.11 -4.11
CA ILE A 138 -4.03 -1.65 -4.24
C ILE A 138 -4.19 -3.12 -4.58
N VAL A 139 -3.61 -3.60 -5.67
CA VAL A 139 -3.68 -5.02 -6.06
C VAL A 139 -2.31 -5.65 -5.86
N LEU A 140 -2.25 -6.66 -5.01
CA LEU A 140 -1.04 -7.41 -4.72
C LEU A 140 -1.25 -8.85 -5.15
N TYR A 141 -0.49 -9.31 -6.14
CA TYR A 141 -0.56 -10.71 -6.59
C TYR A 141 0.24 -11.65 -5.67
N ASN A 142 1.10 -11.10 -4.83
CA ASN A 142 1.89 -11.82 -3.84
C ASN A 142 1.91 -11.03 -2.52
N GLN A 143 2.26 -11.69 -1.42
CA GLN A 143 2.46 -11.01 -0.14
C GLN A 143 3.62 -10.02 -0.17
N ILE A 144 3.42 -8.91 0.54
CA ILE A 144 4.45 -7.92 0.86
C ILE A 144 4.66 -7.85 2.37
N ASN A 145 5.76 -7.24 2.82
CA ASN A 145 6.12 -7.16 4.24
C ASN A 145 5.18 -6.23 5.03
N LYS A 146 4.87 -5.05 4.47
CA LYS A 146 4.12 -3.98 5.16
C LYS A 146 3.31 -3.14 4.20
N LEU A 147 2.11 -2.74 4.63
CA LEU A 147 1.29 -1.74 3.95
C LEU A 147 0.88 -0.64 4.93
N SER A 148 1.12 0.62 4.56
CA SER A 148 0.68 1.81 5.28
C SER A 148 -0.15 2.70 4.37
N ILE A 149 -1.35 3.06 4.80
CA ILE A 149 -2.23 3.98 4.06
C ILE A 149 -2.60 5.15 4.97
N ASP A 150 -2.31 6.36 4.52
CA ASP A 150 -2.83 7.60 5.11
C ASP A 150 -4.13 7.99 4.42
N PHE A 151 -5.24 7.88 5.15
CA PHE A 151 -6.57 8.28 4.70
C PHE A 151 -6.88 9.76 4.94
N GLY A 152 -5.92 10.54 5.47
CA GLY A 152 -6.05 11.97 5.68
C GLY A 152 -7.23 12.32 6.60
N ASP A 153 -8.20 13.03 6.05
CA ASP A 153 -9.40 13.54 6.71
C ASP A 153 -10.64 12.64 6.56
N LEU A 154 -10.45 11.36 6.18
CA LEU A 154 -11.55 10.40 6.03
C LEU A 154 -12.44 10.35 7.28
N ASN A 155 -13.75 10.52 7.07
CA ASN A 155 -14.79 10.54 8.10
C ASN A 155 -15.93 9.56 7.77
N LYS A 156 -15.70 8.27 7.93
CA LYS A 156 -16.68 7.19 7.69
C LYS A 156 -16.74 6.25 8.90
N SER A 157 -16.94 6.84 10.08
CA SER A 157 -16.99 6.10 11.34
C SER A 157 -18.05 4.99 11.30
N GLY A 158 -17.66 3.77 11.69
CA GLY A 158 -18.51 2.59 11.67
C GLY A 158 -18.58 1.88 10.32
N GLU A 159 -18.01 2.43 9.24
CA GLU A 159 -18.02 1.81 7.91
C GLU A 159 -16.74 1.00 7.66
N TYR A 160 -16.87 -0.03 6.82
CA TYR A 160 -15.72 -0.76 6.28
C TYR A 160 -15.16 -0.02 5.07
N ILE A 161 -13.87 0.32 5.15
CA ILE A 161 -13.15 1.03 4.10
C ILE A 161 -12.36 0.01 3.28
N PRO A 162 -12.57 -0.08 1.96
CA PRO A 162 -11.75 -0.95 1.11
C PRO A 162 -10.31 -0.44 1.10
N CYS A 163 -9.34 -1.33 1.35
CA CYS A 163 -7.94 -0.95 1.48
C CYS A 163 -7.06 -1.58 0.40
N TYR A 164 -7.13 -2.90 0.22
CA TYR A 164 -6.28 -3.61 -0.74
C TYR A 164 -6.90 -4.94 -1.18
N ILE A 165 -6.47 -5.44 -2.32
CA ILE A 165 -6.75 -6.76 -2.87
C ILE A 165 -5.46 -7.57 -2.78
N ALA A 166 -5.52 -8.75 -2.19
CA ALA A 166 -4.37 -9.64 -2.03
C ALA A 166 -4.82 -11.11 -1.92
N PRO A 167 -3.91 -12.08 -2.11
CA PRO A 167 -4.24 -13.49 -1.89
C PRO A 167 -4.47 -13.84 -0.41
N GLU A 168 -3.88 -13.08 0.51
CA GLU A 168 -4.09 -13.26 1.95
C GLU A 168 -3.90 -11.93 2.71
N GLN A 169 -4.30 -11.91 3.98
CA GLN A 169 -4.21 -10.72 4.83
C GLN A 169 -2.75 -10.33 5.11
N ILE A 170 -2.40 -9.07 4.85
CA ILE A 170 -1.07 -8.53 5.17
C ILE A 170 -0.91 -8.43 6.69
N LYS A 171 0.23 -8.93 7.20
CA LYS A 171 0.50 -9.01 8.64
C LYS A 171 0.82 -7.66 9.28
N LYS A 172 1.51 -6.76 8.57
CA LYS A 172 1.93 -5.45 9.08
C LYS A 172 1.17 -4.32 8.39
N LEU A 173 0.01 -4.00 8.93
CA LEU A 173 -0.84 -2.91 8.46
C LEU A 173 -0.69 -1.67 9.34
N SER A 174 -0.75 -0.49 8.72
CA SER A 174 -0.76 0.79 9.42
C SER A 174 -1.67 1.77 8.69
N PHE A 175 -2.93 1.84 9.10
CA PHE A 175 -3.90 2.80 8.57
C PHE A 175 -4.04 4.00 9.49
N LYS A 176 -3.98 5.20 8.91
CA LYS A 176 -4.07 6.47 9.63
C LYS A 176 -5.19 7.32 9.07
N SER A 177 -5.90 8.02 9.93
CA SER A 177 -6.81 9.12 9.61
C SER A 177 -6.76 10.12 10.77
N LYS A 178 -6.99 11.40 10.47
CA LYS A 178 -7.02 12.49 11.44
C LYS A 178 -8.18 12.39 12.42
N LEU A 179 -9.30 11.80 11.98
CA LEU A 179 -10.55 11.83 12.74
C LEU A 179 -10.75 10.56 13.58
N HIS A 180 -10.46 9.40 13.00
CA HIS A 180 -10.74 8.11 13.62
C HIS A 180 -9.65 7.09 13.30
N GLY A 181 -9.37 6.20 14.25
CA GLY A 181 -8.53 5.02 14.03
C GLY A 181 -9.23 3.93 13.23
N PHE A 182 -8.49 2.85 12.96
CA PHE A 182 -9.00 1.65 12.30
C PHE A 182 -8.92 0.46 13.24
N SER A 183 -9.90 -0.43 13.12
CA SER A 183 -9.87 -1.76 13.75
C SER A 183 -9.25 -2.75 12.78
N TYR A 184 -8.22 -3.47 13.23
CA TYR A 184 -7.59 -4.54 12.44
C TYR A 184 -8.20 -5.92 12.70
N LYS A 185 -9.07 -6.02 13.71
CA LYS A 185 -9.83 -7.23 14.03
C LYS A 185 -11.01 -7.39 13.08
N ASN A 186 -11.28 -8.62 12.68
CA ASN A 186 -12.44 -8.98 11.85
C ASN A 186 -12.56 -8.11 10.58
N PRO A 187 -11.54 -8.12 9.69
CA PRO A 187 -11.69 -7.46 8.40
C PRO A 187 -12.91 -8.01 7.65
N ASN A 188 -13.56 -7.15 6.87
CA ASN A 188 -14.52 -7.62 5.88
C ASN A 188 -13.72 -8.11 4.67
N ILE A 189 -13.83 -9.40 4.38
CA ILE A 189 -13.10 -10.09 3.31
C ILE A 189 -14.11 -10.47 2.24
N GLN A 190 -13.90 -9.98 1.03
CA GLN A 190 -14.72 -10.29 -0.13
C GLN A 190 -13.87 -10.96 -1.19
N GLU A 191 -14.26 -12.16 -1.63
CA GLU A 191 -13.64 -12.83 -2.77
C GLU A 191 -13.87 -12.01 -4.05
N MET A 192 -12.81 -11.82 -4.82
CA MET A 192 -12.83 -11.06 -6.06
C MET A 192 -12.70 -12.03 -7.24
N ILE A 193 -13.77 -12.16 -8.02
CA ILE A 193 -13.77 -12.96 -9.23
C ILE A 193 -13.26 -12.08 -10.38
N PHE A 194 -12.08 -12.41 -10.90
CA PHE A 194 -11.55 -11.79 -12.10
C PHE A 194 -11.93 -12.65 -13.30
N ASP A 195 -12.64 -12.08 -14.28
CA ASP A 195 -12.91 -12.78 -15.55
C ASP A 195 -11.63 -12.75 -16.40
N VAL A 196 -10.82 -13.80 -16.24
CA VAL A 196 -9.50 -14.01 -16.85
C VAL A 196 -9.61 -14.36 -18.35
N LYS A 197 -10.79 -14.27 -18.99
CA LYS A 197 -11.02 -14.60 -20.41
C LYS A 197 -10.11 -13.91 -21.43
N ALA A 198 -9.33 -12.89 -21.06
CA ALA A 198 -8.34 -12.25 -21.92
C ALA A 198 -6.91 -12.85 -21.80
N LEU A 199 -6.61 -13.65 -20.77
CA LEU A 199 -5.31 -14.24 -20.47
C LEU A 199 -5.14 -15.60 -21.15
N SER A 200 -5.15 -15.61 -22.49
CA SER A 200 -4.87 -16.81 -23.27
C SER A 200 -3.36 -17.10 -23.32
N SER A 201 -2.83 -17.65 -22.25
CA SER A 201 -1.63 -18.52 -22.27
C SER A 201 -1.71 -19.46 -21.09
N ASP A 202 -1.65 -20.76 -21.35
CA ASP A 202 -1.96 -21.89 -20.45
C ASP A 202 -1.12 -21.99 -19.14
N GLU A 203 -0.37 -20.97 -18.73
CA GLU A 203 0.62 -21.07 -17.65
C GLU A 203 0.53 -20.00 -16.56
N LEU A 204 -0.32 -18.98 -16.66
CA LEU A 204 -0.43 -17.97 -15.60
C LEU A 204 -1.46 -18.38 -14.53
N VAL A 205 -0.99 -19.05 -13.47
CA VAL A 205 -1.82 -19.34 -12.30
C VAL A 205 -1.95 -18.07 -11.46
N ILE A 206 -3.05 -17.33 -11.65
CA ILE A 206 -3.39 -16.20 -10.78
C ILE A 206 -4.00 -16.77 -9.49
N PRO A 207 -3.48 -16.42 -8.31
CA PRO A 207 -4.07 -16.88 -7.06
C PRO A 207 -5.47 -16.30 -6.86
N ASP A 208 -6.28 -16.96 -6.03
CA ASP A 208 -7.53 -16.36 -5.56
C ASP A 208 -7.22 -15.04 -4.86
N LEU A 209 -7.96 -13.99 -5.20
CA LEU A 209 -7.74 -12.65 -4.71
C LEU A 209 -8.93 -12.18 -3.87
N TYR A 210 -8.64 -11.50 -2.77
CA TYR A 210 -9.64 -11.04 -1.82
C TYR A 210 -9.48 -9.55 -1.55
N LEU A 211 -10.59 -8.81 -1.58
CA LEU A 211 -10.66 -7.44 -1.11
C LEU A 211 -10.74 -7.41 0.41
N PHE A 212 -9.74 -6.82 1.04
CA PHE A 212 -9.68 -6.60 2.48
C PHE A 212 -10.13 -5.18 2.81
N SER A 213 -11.21 -5.10 3.60
CA SER A 213 -11.75 -3.83 4.08
C SER A 213 -11.73 -3.76 5.61
N TYR A 214 -11.44 -2.59 6.17
CA TYR A 214 -11.25 -2.40 7.61
C TYR A 214 -12.18 -1.33 8.17
N LYS A 215 -12.70 -1.57 9.37
CA LYS A 215 -13.71 -0.70 9.98
C LYS A 215 -13.06 0.54 10.59
N GLN A 216 -13.48 1.72 10.14
CA GLN A 216 -13.03 2.99 10.73
C GLN A 216 -13.84 3.32 11.99
N GLY A 217 -13.23 3.95 13.00
CA GLY A 217 -13.92 4.37 14.22
C GLY A 217 -14.28 3.23 15.19
N ALA A 218 -14.00 1.98 14.81
CA ALA A 218 -14.01 0.86 15.73
C ALA A 218 -12.71 0.86 16.54
N SER A 219 -12.82 0.96 17.86
CA SER A 219 -11.71 0.62 18.76
C SER A 219 -11.60 -0.90 18.78
N ASP A 220 -10.37 -1.44 18.67
CA ASP A 220 -10.07 -2.87 18.87
C ASP A 220 -10.31 -3.35 20.32
N GLY A 221 -11.18 -2.67 21.06
CA GLY A 221 -11.37 -2.76 22.50
C GLY A 221 -10.32 -1.93 23.26
N PRO A 222 -10.52 -1.72 24.56
CA PRO A 222 -9.46 -1.19 25.42
C PRO A 222 -8.24 -2.11 25.28
N ASN A 223 -7.04 -1.55 25.21
CA ASN A 223 -5.81 -2.32 25.36
C ASN A 223 -5.77 -2.85 26.79
N ILE A 224 -6.44 -3.98 27.05
CA ILE A 224 -6.57 -4.60 28.38
C ILE A 224 -5.18 -4.82 28.98
N GLY A 225 -4.17 -5.15 28.17
CA GLY A 225 -2.78 -5.25 28.61
C GLY A 225 -2.15 -3.94 29.12
N LEU A 226 -2.49 -2.80 28.52
CA LEU A 226 -2.00 -1.48 28.95
C LEU A 226 -2.74 -1.00 30.19
N ILE A 227 -4.05 -1.24 30.29
CA ILE A 227 -4.85 -0.91 31.48
C ILE A 227 -4.41 -1.75 32.67
N ILE A 228 -4.25 -3.07 32.48
CA ILE A 228 -3.75 -3.97 33.53
C ILE A 228 -2.31 -3.58 33.91
N GLY A 229 -1.44 -3.32 32.94
CA GLY A 229 -0.05 -2.93 33.19
C GLY A 229 0.08 -1.64 34.01
N VAL A 230 -0.72 -0.61 33.69
CA VAL A 230 -0.73 0.66 34.43
C VAL A 230 -1.26 0.45 35.85
N VAL A 231 -2.33 -0.32 36.04
CA VAL A 231 -2.89 -0.60 37.38
C VAL A 231 -1.88 -1.35 38.26
N PHE A 232 -1.22 -2.40 37.74
CA PHE A 232 -0.20 -3.13 38.50
C PHE A 232 1.02 -2.27 38.84
N ALA A 233 1.47 -1.41 37.92
CA ALA A 233 2.58 -0.50 38.17
C ALA A 233 2.25 0.49 39.30
N VAL A 234 1.06 1.08 39.29
CA VAL A 234 0.61 2.01 40.35
C VAL A 234 0.54 1.30 41.71
N VAL A 235 0.00 0.08 41.77
CA VAL A 235 -0.08 -0.68 43.02
C VAL A 235 1.32 -1.02 43.56
N ALA A 236 2.25 -1.45 42.71
CA ALA A 236 3.62 -1.77 43.12
C ALA A 236 4.34 -0.55 43.71
N VAL A 237 4.18 0.63 43.09
CA VAL A 237 4.77 1.89 43.60
C VAL A 237 4.20 2.24 44.98
N ILE A 238 2.88 2.12 45.17
CA ILE A 238 2.24 2.39 46.47
C ILE A 238 2.79 1.46 47.56
N VAL A 239 2.93 0.17 47.28
CA VAL A 239 3.47 -0.81 48.23
C VAL A 239 4.92 -0.45 48.61
N ILE A 240 5.75 -0.10 47.63
CA ILE A 240 7.15 0.30 47.89
C ILE A 240 7.20 1.54 48.79
N VAL A 241 6.37 2.55 48.51
CA VAL A 241 6.32 3.77 49.33
C VAL A 241 5.91 3.45 50.76
N ILE A 242 4.88 2.61 50.96
CA ILE A 242 4.44 2.21 52.30
C ILE A 242 5.57 1.49 53.05
N VAL A 243 6.24 0.54 52.41
CA VAL A 243 7.35 -0.21 53.03
C VAL A 243 8.49 0.73 53.40
N VAL A 244 8.88 1.64 52.50
CA VAL A 244 9.96 2.61 52.75
C VAL A 244 9.59 3.55 53.91
N VAL A 245 8.38 4.10 53.91
CA VAL A 245 7.90 4.98 54.99
C VAL A 245 7.87 4.23 56.31
N PHE A 246 7.34 3.01 56.34
CA PHE A 246 7.30 2.20 57.57
C PHE A 246 8.69 1.85 58.09
N PHE A 247 9.64 1.55 57.19
CA PHE A 247 11.02 1.22 57.56
C PHE A 247 11.80 2.44 58.08
N ILE A 248 11.56 3.62 57.51
CA ILE A 248 12.17 4.88 57.97
C ILE A 248 11.57 5.31 59.31
N LEU A 249 10.25 5.23 59.47
CA LEU A 249 9.57 5.59 60.72
C LEU A 249 9.95 4.64 61.86
N LYS A 250 9.99 3.32 61.60
CA LYS A 250 10.38 2.31 62.60
C LYS A 250 11.85 2.39 63.05
N LYS A 251 12.73 3.04 62.28
CA LYS A 251 14.13 3.29 62.69
C LYS A 251 14.31 4.58 63.48
N ARG A 252 13.27 5.41 63.60
CA ARG A 252 13.30 6.71 64.29
C ARG A 252 12.72 6.66 65.70
N ASP A 253 12.04 5.57 66.06
CA ASP A 253 11.68 5.17 67.43
C ASP A 253 12.71 4.17 67.97
#